data_AF-A0A526YI50-F1
#
_entry.id   AF-A0A526YI50-F1
#
_cell.length_a   1.000
_cell.length_b   1.000
_cell.length_c   1.000
_cell.angle_alpha   90.00
_cell.angle_beta   90.00
_cell.angle_gamma   90.00
#
_symmetry.space_group_name_H-M   'P 1'
#
loop_
_entity.id
_entity.type
_entity.pdbx_description
1 polymer ?
#
loop_
_entity_poly.entity_id
_entity_poly.type
_entity_poly.pdbx_seq_one_letter_code
_entity_poly.pdbx_strand_id
1 'polypeptide(L)' 'MKTILSALLLAVLVAVGNAHAQEPTVMPLQEEPQPLPELIFADEAGELQSLEDWRGKMVLLNV' A
#
# COMPACT_ATOMS: atom_id res chain seq x y z
N MET A 1 36.02 -7.91 -22.16
CA MET A 1 35.08 -8.76 -21.41
C MET A 1 35.01 -8.40 -19.92
N LYS A 2 36.12 -8.38 -19.18
CA LYS A 2 36.13 -8.05 -17.74
C LYS A 2 35.57 -6.66 -17.42
N THR A 3 35.88 -5.66 -18.25
CA THR A 3 35.37 -4.28 -18.13
C THR A 3 33.86 -4.15 -18.32
N ILE A 4 33.30 -4.93 -19.25
CA ILE A 4 31.85 -4.96 -19.52
C ILE A 4 31.12 -5.60 -18.35
N LEU A 5 31.66 -6.69 -17.81
CA LEU A 5 31.08 -7.36 -16.64
C LEU A 5 31.09 -6.46 -15.40
N SER A 6 32.18 -5.72 -15.16
CA SER A 6 32.27 -4.77 -14.05
C SER A 6 31.30 -3.60 -14.20
N ALA A 7 31.12 -3.07 -15.41
CA ALA A 7 30.16 -2.01 -15.68
C ALA A 7 28.71 -2.48 -15.45
N LEU A 8 28.39 -3.71 -15.86
CA LEU A 8 27.07 -4.31 -15.63
C LEU A 8 26.78 -4.48 -14.14
N LEU A 9 27.76 -4.96 -13.37
CA LEU A 9 27.63 -5.13 -11.92
C LEU A 9 27.37 -3.79 -11.23
N LEU A 10 28.11 -2.76 -11.60
CA LEU A 10 27.94 -1.42 -11.04
C LEU A 10 26.55 -0.84 -11.35
N ALA A 11 26.05 -1.04 -12.56
CA ALA A 11 24.71 -0.60 -12.95
C ALA A 11 23.60 -1.28 -12.12
N VAL A 12 23.75 -2.58 -11.82
CA VAL A 12 22.81 -3.31 -10.96
C VAL A 12 22.83 -2.78 -9.53
N LEU A 13 24.00 -2.53 -8.95
CA LEU A 13 24.09 -1.97 -7.58
C LEU A 13 23.45 -0.58 -7.48
N VAL A 14 23.61 0.28 -8.50
CA VAL A 14 22.97 1.61 -8.54
C VAL A 14 21.45 1.50 -8.66
N ALA A 15 20.93 0.53 -9.42
CA ALA A 15 19.49 0.33 -9.57
C ALA A 15 18.82 -0.18 -8.27
N VAL A 16 19.49 -1.03 -7.50
CA VAL A 16 18.93 -1.61 -6.27
C VAL A 16 18.95 -0.62 -5.10
N GLY A 17 19.93 0.29 -5.05
CA GLY A 17 20.07 1.28 -3.98
C GLY A 17 19.00 2.39 -3.97
N ASN A 18 18.28 2.59 -5.07
CA ASN A 18 17.28 3.65 -5.22
C ASN A 18 15.83 3.18 -4.98
N ALA A 19 15.63 1.93 -4.57
CA ALA A 19 14.35 1.47 -4.04
C ALA A 19 14.13 2.03 -2.62
N HIS A 20 14.14 3.35 -2.49
CA HIS A 20 13.64 4.02 -1.30
C HIS A 20 12.13 3.81 -1.32
N ALA A 21 11.65 2.88 -0.47
CA ALA A 21 10.23 2.80 -0.16
C ALA A 21 9.82 4.20 0.32
N GLN A 22 8.92 4.85 -0.42
CA GLN A 22 8.37 6.13 0.02
C GLN A 22 7.72 5.90 1.38
N GLU A 23 8.04 6.76 2.34
CA GLU A 23 7.35 6.73 3.62
C GLU A 23 5.85 6.90 3.39
N PRO A 24 4.99 6.18 4.14
CA PRO A 24 3.56 6.40 4.06
C PRO A 24 3.25 7.88 4.29
N THR A 25 2.42 8.47 3.43
CA THR A 25 1.90 9.81 3.65
C THR A 25 1.25 9.86 5.03
N VAL A 26 1.66 10.83 5.85
CA VAL A 26 1.09 11.01 7.19
C VAL A 26 -0.42 11.23 7.06
N MET A 27 -1.20 10.31 7.61
CA MET A 27 -2.65 10.47 7.71
C MET A 27 -2.98 11.30 8.96
N PRO A 28 -3.68 12.43 8.83
CA PRO A 28 -4.13 13.17 9.99
C PRO A 28 -5.10 12.31 10.81
N LEU A 29 -4.83 12.20 12.11
CA LEU A 29 -5.72 11.53 13.04
C LEU A 29 -6.92 12.44 13.32
N GLN A 30 -8.12 11.84 13.34
CA GLN A 30 -9.33 12.53 13.79
C GLN A 30 -9.27 12.64 15.33
N GLU A 31 -9.49 13.84 15.88
CA GLU A 31 -9.50 14.05 17.34
C GLU A 31 -10.72 13.39 18.00
N GLU A 32 -11.85 13.35 17.30
CA GLU A 32 -13.08 12.70 17.73
C GLU A 32 -13.49 11.60 16.74
N PRO A 33 -14.09 10.48 17.21
CA PRO A 33 -14.61 9.45 16.33
C PRO A 33 -15.68 10.01 15.38
N GLN A 34 -15.41 9.96 14.08
CA GLN A 34 -16.37 10.30 13.03
C GLN A 34 -17.06 9.02 12.54
N PRO A 35 -18.40 8.98 12.41
CA PRO A 35 -19.07 7.85 11.80
C PRO A 35 -18.67 7.74 10.32
N LEU A 36 -18.37 6.53 9.88
CA LEU A 36 -18.17 6.25 8.46
C LEU A 36 -19.53 6.03 7.78
N PRO A 37 -19.67 6.43 6.50
CA PRO A 37 -20.85 6.09 5.72
C PRO A 37 -20.97 4.57 5.56
N GLU A 38 -22.18 4.10 5.28
CA GLU A 38 -22.40 2.71 4.89
C GLU A 38 -21.69 2.45 3.55
N LEU A 39 -20.76 1.50 3.56
CA LEU A 39 -19.96 1.12 2.40
C LEU A 39 -20.32 -0.31 2.00
N ILE A 40 -20.85 -0.44 0.79
CA ILE A 40 -21.13 -1.71 0.12
C ILE A 40 -20.21 -1.81 -1.09
N PHE A 41 -19.47 -2.91 -1.19
CA PHE A 41 -18.49 -3.15 -2.26
C PHE A 41 -18.55 -4.60 -2.70
N ALA A 42 -18.11 -4.87 -3.94
CA ALA A 42 -18.01 -6.23 -4.46
C ALA A 42 -16.61 -6.78 -4.18
N ASP A 43 -16.52 -8.06 -3.84
CA ASP A 43 -15.26 -8.77 -3.78
C ASP A 43 -14.78 -9.27 -5.16
N GLU A 44 -13.72 -10.07 -5.17
CA GLU A 44 -13.13 -10.61 -6.40
C GLU A 44 -14.08 -11.55 -7.17
N ALA A 45 -15.04 -12.18 -6.49
CA ALA A 45 -16.06 -13.02 -7.10
C ALA A 45 -17.30 -12.22 -7.57
N GLY A 46 -17.36 -10.92 -7.22
CA GLY A 46 -18.51 -10.06 -7.49
C GLY A 46 -19.59 -10.14 -6.41
N GLU A 47 -19.34 -10.84 -5.30
CA GLU A 47 -20.28 -10.93 -4.19
C GLU A 47 -20.28 -9.63 -3.39
N LEU A 48 -21.45 -9.16 -3.00
CA LEU A 48 -21.60 -7.94 -2.23
C LEU A 48 -21.16 -8.16 -0.78
N GLN A 49 -20.28 -7.29 -0.29
CA GLN A 49 -19.82 -7.23 1.09
C GLN A 49 -20.08 -5.84 1.68
N SER A 50 -20.21 -5.77 3.01
CA SER A 50 -20.37 -4.53 3.76
C SER A 50 -19.17 -4.28 4.65
N LEU A 51 -18.83 -3.01 4.89
CA LEU A 51 -17.84 -2.68 5.92
C LEU A 51 -18.29 -3.14 7.32
N GLU A 52 -19.60 -3.30 7.56
CA GLU A 52 -20.13 -3.81 8.82
C GLU A 52 -19.63 -5.23 9.14
N ASP A 53 -19.32 -6.04 8.13
CA ASP A 53 -18.79 -7.40 8.31
C ASP A 53 -17.38 -7.40 8.93
N TRP A 54 -16.73 -6.23 8.99
CA TRP A 54 -15.38 -6.03 9.51
C TRP A 54 -15.34 -5.41 10.91
N ARG A 55 -16.49 -5.23 11.57
CA ARG A 55 -16.57 -4.71 12.94
C ARG A 55 -15.68 -5.50 13.91
N GLY A 56 -15.12 -4.78 14.90
CA GLY A 56 -14.19 -5.36 15.88
C GLY A 56 -12.74 -5.50 15.37
N LYS A 57 -12.45 -5.06 14.14
CA LYS A 57 -11.10 -5.01 13.58
C LYS A 57 -10.68 -3.56 13.33
N MET A 58 -9.38 -3.30 13.33
CA MET A 58 -8.84 -2.09 12.70
C MET A 58 -8.64 -2.37 11.21
N VAL A 59 -9.19 -1.52 10.35
CA VAL A 59 -9.15 -1.66 8.89
C VAL A 59 -8.60 -0.38 8.29
N LEU A 60 -7.67 -0.50 7.35
CA LEU A 60 -7.22 0.60 6.51
C LEU A 60 -7.96 0.52 5.17
N LEU A 61 -8.80 1.51 4.87
CA LEU A 61 -9.52 1.58 3.61
C LEU A 61 -8.66 2.28 2.56
N ASN A 62 -8.49 1.61 1.43
CA ASN A 62 -7.87 2.16 0.23
C ASN A 62 -8.94 2.20 -0.87
N VAL A 63 -9.25 3.40 -1.37
CA VAL A 63 -10.31 3.67 -2.35
C VAL A 63 -9.73 4.04 -3.71
#